data_AF-A0A7C6ZMN4-F1
#
_entry.id   AF-A0A7C6ZMN4-F1
#
_cell.length_a   1.000
_cell.length_b   1.000
_cell.length_c   1.000
_cell.angle_alpha   90.00
_cell.angle_beta   90.00
_cell.angle_gamma   90.00
#
_symmetry.space_group_name_H-M   'P 1'
#
loop_
_entity.id
_entity.type
_entity.pdbx_description
1 polymer ?
#
loop_
_entity_poly.entity_id
_entity_poly.type
_entity_poly.pdbx_seq_one_letter_code
_entity_poly.pdbx_strand_id
1 'polypeptide(L)' 'MANSFIAAGGDNFTEFKEAKDQEVGRVDLDALVGYIESLPGPFSCEVEGRIV' A
#
# COMPACT_ATOMS: atom_id res chain seq x y z
N MET A 1 0.51 6.05 3.34
CA MET A 1 -0.15 5.67 2.07
C MET A 1 -1.05 4.48 2.34
N ALA A 2 -2.22 4.44 1.71
CA ALA A 2 -3.12 3.30 1.70
C ALA A 2 -3.64 3.13 0.26
N ASN A 3 -4.20 1.96 -0.06
CA ASN A 3 -4.88 1.79 -1.34
C ASN A 3 -6.12 2.71 -1.41
N SER A 4 -6.63 2.93 -2.62
CA SER A 4 -7.79 3.81 -2.84
C SER A 4 -9.05 3.35 -2.11
N PHE A 5 -9.23 2.05 -1.90
CA PHE A 5 -10.38 1.48 -1.19
C PHE A 5 -10.42 1.92 0.28
N ILE A 6 -9.31 1.76 1.01
CA ILE A 6 -9.20 2.19 2.41
C ILE A 6 -9.23 3.72 2.51
N ALA A 7 -8.57 4.43 1.58
CA ALA A 7 -8.58 5.90 1.55
C ALA A 7 -10.01 6.48 1.39
N ALA A 8 -10.89 5.77 0.68
CA ALA A 8 -12.30 6.14 0.53
C ALA A 8 -13.19 5.73 1.72
N GLY A 9 -12.61 5.17 2.78
CA GLY A 9 -13.33 4.70 3.96
C GLY A 9 -13.92 3.29 3.83
N GLY A 10 -13.37 2.46 2.94
CA GLY A 10 -13.65 1.03 2.89
C GLY A 10 -13.32 0.32 4.21
N ASP A 11 -13.90 -0.85 4.45
CA ASP A 11 -13.73 -1.66 5.69
C ASP A 11 -13.92 -0.87 7.00
N ASN A 12 -14.79 0.13 7.00
CA ASN A 12 -15.06 1.04 8.12
C ASN A 12 -13.88 1.95 8.53
N PHE A 13 -12.86 2.11 7.70
CA PHE A 13 -11.77 3.06 7.92
C PHE A 13 -12.19 4.52 7.63
N THR A 14 -13.30 4.96 8.23
CA THR A 14 -13.98 6.22 7.88
C THR A 14 -13.13 7.46 8.07
N GLU A 15 -12.19 7.44 9.01
CA GLU A 15 -11.27 8.50 9.35
C GLU A 15 -10.32 8.85 8.19
N PHE A 16 -10.06 7.91 7.28
CA PHE A 16 -9.22 8.18 6.11
C PHE A 16 -9.83 9.21 5.16
N LYS A 17 -11.16 9.34 5.13
CA LYS A 17 -11.86 10.37 4.33
C LYS A 17 -11.61 11.79 4.83
N GLU A 18 -11.25 11.93 6.09
CA GLU A 18 -11.00 13.24 6.72
C GLU A 18 -9.55 13.73 6.51
N ALA A 19 -8.74 13.00 5.74
CA ALA A 19 -7.39 13.40 5.40
C ALA A 19 -7.39 14.72 4.61
N LYS A 20 -6.61 15.69 5.09
CA LYS A 20 -6.56 17.05 4.52
C LYS A 20 -5.80 17.14 3.21
N ASP A 21 -4.81 16.27 3.03
CA ASP A 21 -3.88 16.28 1.90
C ASP A 21 -3.89 14.90 1.23
N GLN A 22 -5.04 14.51 0.66
CA GLN A 22 -5.13 13.26 -0.09
C GLN A 22 -4.48 13.41 -1.48
N GLU A 23 -3.46 12.60 -1.74
CA GLU A 23 -2.84 12.47 -3.05
C GLU A 23 -3.11 11.09 -3.63
N VAL A 24 -3.54 11.03 -4.90
CA VAL A 24 -3.74 9.77 -5.62
C VAL A 24 -2.39 9.28 -6.13
N GLY A 25 -1.98 8.12 -5.62
CA GLY A 25 -0.76 7.44 -6.05
C GLY A 25 -0.90 6.70 -7.39
N ARG A 26 0.17 5.98 -7.74
CA ARG A 26 0.19 5.07 -8.90
C ARG A 26 -0.80 3.90 -8.71
N VAL A 27 -1.22 3.29 -9.82
CA VAL A 27 -1.91 1.99 -9.83
C VAL A 27 -1.11 0.98 -9.00
N ASP A 28 -1.81 0.20 -8.19
CA ASP A 28 -1.24 -0.76 -7.24
C ASP A 28 -0.36 -1.81 -7.92
N LEU A 29 -0.81 -2.36 -9.05
CA LEU A 29 -0.04 -3.35 -9.81
C LEU A 29 1.26 -2.75 -10.35
N ASP A 30 1.22 -1.55 -10.92
CA ASP A 30 2.43 -0.90 -11.46
C ASP A 30 3.41 -0.51 -10.35
N ALA A 31 2.91 -0.17 -9.16
CA ALA A 31 3.74 0.07 -7.98
C ALA A 31 4.41 -1.22 -7.49
N LEU A 32 3.67 -2.33 -7.46
CA LEU A 32 4.20 -3.63 -7.08
C LEU A 32 5.26 -4.13 -8.07
N VAL A 33 4.96 -4.06 -9.37
CA VAL A 33 5.90 -4.46 -10.43
C VAL A 33 7.18 -3.65 -10.32
N GLY A 34 7.08 -2.32 -10.23
CA GLY A 34 8.25 -1.46 -10.09
C GLY A 34 9.07 -1.74 -8.83
N TYR A 35 8.41 -2.11 -7.72
CA TYR A 35 9.12 -2.54 -6.51
C TYR A 35 9.87 -3.85 -6.74
N ILE A 36 9.21 -4.88 -7.28
CA ILE A 36 9.84 -6.19 -7.53
C ILE A 36 11.03 -6.06 -8.49
N GLU A 37 10.87 -5.30 -9.58
CA GLU A 37 11.94 -5.07 -10.55
C GLU A 37 13.16 -4.35 -9.94
N SER A 38 12.95 -3.56 -8.88
CA SER A 38 14.04 -2.89 -8.16
C SER A 38 14.85 -3.81 -7.25
N LEU A 39 14.34 -5.01 -6.94
CA LEU A 39 15.01 -5.93 -6.03
C LEU A 39 16.08 -6.75 -6.77
N PRO A 40 17.29 -6.93 -6.17
CA PRO A 40 18.25 -7.88 -6.69
C PRO A 40 17.71 -9.30 -6.58
N GLY A 41 17.77 -10.07 -7.67
CA GLY A 41 17.26 -11.44 -7.72
C GLY A 41 18.28 -12.49 -7.27
N PRO A 42 17.82 -13.67 -6.81
CA PRO A 42 16.45 -14.02 -6.40
C PRO A 42 16.07 -13.38 -5.06
N PHE A 43 14.80 -12.99 -4.90
CA PHE A 43 14.29 -12.43 -3.65
C PHE A 43 13.42 -13.44 -2.89
N SER A 44 13.39 -13.33 -1.56
CA SER A 44 12.53 -14.11 -0.66
C SER A 44 11.84 -13.18 0.34
N CYS A 45 10.82 -13.71 1.05
CA CYS A 45 10.08 -12.99 2.07
C CYS A 45 9.92 -13.88 3.30
N GLU A 46 10.19 -13.33 4.49
CA GLU A 46 10.12 -14.03 5.77
C GLU A 46 9.01 -13.45 6.65
N VAL A 47 8.51 -14.25 7.60
CA VAL A 47 7.53 -13.76 8.59
C VAL A 47 8.26 -12.99 9.68
N GLU A 48 8.09 -11.67 9.70
CA GLU A 48 8.81 -10.78 10.61
C GLU A 48 8.03 -10.42 11.89
N GLY A 49 6.79 -10.89 12.07
CA GLY A 49 5.97 -10.50 13.22
C GLY A 49 5.66 -8.99 13.27
N ARG A 50 5.39 -8.39 12.10
CA ARG A 50 5.18 -6.94 11.94
C ARG A 50 4.02 -6.37 12.78
N ILE A 51 3.10 -7.23 13.21
CA ILE A 51 2.01 -6.91 14.14
C ILE A 51 1.90 -8.11 15.10
N VAL A 52 1.77 -7.83 16.41
CA VAL A 52 1.66 -8.81 17.51
C VAL A 52 0.39 -8.60 18.32
#